data_AF-A0A8D8X135-F1
#
_entry.id   AF-A0A8D8X135-F1
#
_cell.length_a   1.000
_cell.length_b   1.000
_cell.length_c   1.000
_cell.angle_alpha   90.00
_cell.angle_beta   90.00
_cell.angle_gamma   90.00
#
_symmetry.space_group_name_H-M   'P 1'
#
loop_
_entity.id
_entity.type
_entity.pdbx_description
1 polymer ?
#
loop_
_entity_poly.entity_id
_entity_poly.type
_entity_poly.pdbx_seq_one_letter_code
_entity_poly.pdbx_strand_id
1 'polypeptide(L)'
;SENPEGEGSNRPKNSSALCIYSLASIRRKFMQNIKACFSGQGNRGLDFISPGHACVQTKLQTIGEDFCGLDVNTPLGGEQPIEAVAVLNFSVRTTAVAATS
;
A
#
# COMPACT_ATOMS: atom_id res chain seq x y z
N SER A 1 -15.92 -8.84 -26.55
CA SER A 1 -14.49 -8.85 -26.92
C SER A 1 -13.69 -8.43 -25.69
N GLU A 2 -13.10 -9.39 -24.98
CA GLU A 2 -12.19 -9.07 -23.87
C GLU A 2 -10.98 -8.33 -24.42
N ASN A 3 -10.70 -7.14 -23.90
CA ASN A 3 -9.56 -6.36 -24.31
C ASN A 3 -8.30 -7.03 -23.72
N PRO A 4 -7.32 -7.46 -24.53
CA PRO A 4 -6.17 -8.22 -24.03
C PRO A 4 -5.22 -7.42 -23.13
N GLU A 5 -5.44 -6.11 -22.96
CA GLU A 5 -4.65 -5.21 -22.11
C GLU A 5 -5.55 -4.43 -21.15
N GLY A 6 -5.12 -4.26 -19.89
CA GLY A 6 -5.81 -3.41 -18.91
C GLY A 6 -6.17 -4.09 -17.60
N GLU A 7 -7.11 -3.48 -16.89
CA GLU A 7 -7.61 -3.96 -15.59
C GLU A 7 -8.16 -5.39 -15.72
N GLY A 8 -7.64 -6.31 -14.92
CA GLY A 8 -7.93 -7.76 -15.03
C GLY A 8 -7.07 -8.53 -16.04
N SER A 9 -6.22 -7.86 -16.83
CA SER A 9 -5.24 -8.52 -17.72
C SER A 9 -3.85 -8.56 -17.09
N ASN A 10 -3.11 -9.65 -17.33
CA ASN A 10 -1.69 -9.76 -16.99
C ASN A 10 -0.78 -8.91 -17.89
N ARG A 11 -1.34 -8.23 -18.90
CA ARG A 11 -0.59 -7.38 -19.84
C ARG A 11 -0.94 -5.90 -19.60
N PRO A 12 0.04 -5.08 -19.16
CA PRO A 12 -0.15 -3.63 -19.02
C PRO A 12 -0.51 -2.97 -20.36
N LYS A 13 -1.24 -1.85 -20.31
CA LYS A 13 -1.51 -1.00 -21.48
C LYS A 13 -0.26 -0.21 -21.89
N ASN A 14 -0.27 0.36 -23.10
CA ASN A 14 0.75 1.29 -23.58
C ASN A 14 0.58 2.72 -23.01
N SER A 15 0.16 2.85 -21.76
CA SER A 15 0.04 4.13 -21.06
C SER A 15 0.70 3.97 -19.70
N SER A 16 1.74 4.74 -19.44
CA SER A 16 2.52 4.67 -18.19
C SER A 16 2.63 6.03 -17.55
N ALA A 17 2.91 6.05 -16.25
CA ALA A 17 3.11 7.26 -15.46
C ALA A 17 4.35 7.09 -14.58
N LEU A 18 5.10 8.17 -14.38
CA LEU A 18 6.18 8.23 -13.39
C LEU A 18 5.66 8.91 -12.13
N CYS A 19 5.68 8.19 -11.01
CA CYS A 19 5.35 8.72 -9.69
C CYS A 19 6.57 8.64 -8.77
N ILE A 20 6.68 9.58 -7.84
CA ILE A 20 7.77 9.65 -6.86
C ILE A 20 7.16 9.60 -5.46
N TYR A 21 7.71 8.75 -4.61
CA TYR A 21 7.26 8.59 -3.23
C TYR A 21 8.45 8.81 -2.29
N SER A 22 8.31 9.73 -1.34
CA SER A 22 9.33 9.88 -0.29
C SER A 22 9.21 8.75 0.75
N LEU A 23 10.33 8.29 1.28
CA LEU A 23 10.32 7.29 2.37
C LEU A 23 9.59 7.81 3.62
N ALA A 24 9.68 9.11 3.90
CA ALA A 24 8.94 9.73 5.01
C ALA A 24 7.41 9.63 4.82
N SER A 25 6.89 9.87 3.61
CA SER A 25 5.45 9.68 3.33
C SER A 25 5.03 8.21 3.41
N ILE A 26 5.90 7.30 2.94
CA ILE A 26 5.66 5.84 3.03
C ILE A 26 5.56 5.40 4.49
N ARG A 27 6.56 5.73 5.32
CA ARG A 27 6.58 5.42 6.76
C ARG A 27 5.36 5.97 7.49
N ARG A 28 4.97 7.22 7.21
CA ARG A 28 3.75 7.82 7.76
C ARG A 28 2.49 7.07 7.33
N LYS A 29 2.38 6.62 6.08
CA LYS A 29 1.21 5.87 5.61
C LYS A 29 1.12 4.47 6.25
N PHE A 30 2.25 3.79 6.42
CA PHE A 30 2.30 2.56 7.21
C PHE A 30 1.81 2.81 8.64
N MET A 31 2.37 3.81 9.33
CA MET A 31 1.96 4.17 10.68
C MET A 31 0.45 4.50 10.77
N GLN A 32 -0.12 5.21 9.78
CA GLN A 32 -1.55 5.51 9.74
C GLN A 32 -2.42 4.25 9.68
N ASN A 33 -2.11 3.32 8.77
CA ASN A 33 -2.84 2.05 8.66
C ASN A 33 -2.69 1.19 9.93
N ILE A 34 -1.49 1.12 10.49
CA ILE A 34 -1.23 0.40 11.75
C ILE A 34 -2.06 1.03 12.88
N LYS A 35 -2.05 2.36 13.04
CA LYS A 35 -2.86 3.05 14.05
C LYS A 35 -4.35 2.81 13.88
N ALA A 36 -4.86 2.85 12.66
CA ALA A 36 -6.27 2.57 12.38
C ALA A 36 -6.65 1.17 12.87
N CYS A 37 -5.89 0.14 12.47
CA CYS A 37 -6.16 -1.22 12.91
C CYS A 37 -6.01 -1.39 14.44
N PHE A 38 -4.95 -0.85 15.06
CA PHE A 38 -4.75 -0.98 16.50
C PHE A 38 -5.73 -0.16 17.34
N SER A 39 -6.52 0.72 16.72
CA SER A 39 -7.69 1.37 17.33
C SER A 39 -8.99 0.55 17.21
N GLY A 40 -8.93 -0.63 16.58
CA GLY A 40 -10.07 -1.53 16.35
C GLY A 40 -10.85 -1.25 15.07
N GLN A 41 -10.33 -0.44 14.14
CA GLN A 41 -11.02 -0.07 12.90
C GLN A 41 -10.65 -1.00 11.76
N GLY A 42 -11.68 -1.44 11.01
CA GLY A 42 -11.50 -2.23 9.78
C GLY A 42 -11.10 -3.68 10.03
N ASN A 43 -10.63 -4.31 8.96
CA ASN A 43 -10.13 -5.68 8.99
C ASN A 43 -8.61 -5.70 8.86
N ARG A 44 -8.01 -6.78 9.39
CA ARG A 44 -6.59 -7.04 9.26
C ARG A 44 -6.15 -7.21 7.79
N GLY A 45 -7.07 -7.59 6.90
CA GLY A 45 -6.80 -7.79 5.48
C GLY A 45 -5.93 -9.02 5.20
N LEU A 46 -5.31 -9.05 4.01
CA LEU A 46 -4.45 -10.15 3.52
C LEU A 46 -5.15 -11.52 3.53
N ASP A 47 -6.41 -11.56 3.09
CA ASP A 47 -7.25 -12.78 3.07
C ASP A 47 -6.64 -13.94 2.27
N PHE A 48 -5.78 -13.63 1.30
CA PHE A 48 -5.05 -14.61 0.51
C PHE A 48 -3.91 -15.32 1.27
N ILE A 49 -3.51 -14.81 2.44
CA ILE A 49 -2.50 -15.43 3.32
C ILE A 49 -3.20 -16.26 4.41
N SER A 50 -4.21 -15.66 5.04
CA SER A 50 -5.02 -16.29 6.08
C SER A 50 -6.33 -15.51 6.20
N PRO A 51 -7.43 -16.13 6.67
CA PRO A 51 -8.69 -15.42 6.85
C PRO A 51 -8.49 -14.08 7.56
N GLY A 52 -8.96 -12.99 6.94
CA GLY A 52 -8.98 -11.68 7.56
C GLY A 52 -9.90 -11.71 8.78
N HIS A 53 -9.36 -11.25 9.89
CA HIS A 53 -10.13 -11.03 11.10
C HIS A 53 -10.29 -9.51 11.31
N ALA A 54 -11.34 -9.13 12.04
CA ALA A 54 -11.48 -7.76 12.49
C ALA A 54 -10.25 -7.32 13.28
N CYS A 55 -9.84 -6.08 13.11
CA CYS A 55 -8.73 -5.51 13.85
C CYS A 55 -9.06 -5.46 15.35
N VAL A 56 -8.11 -5.89 16.18
CA VAL A 56 -8.23 -5.89 17.64
C VAL A 56 -7.75 -4.56 18.19
N GLN A 57 -8.61 -3.87 18.94
CA GLN A 57 -8.23 -2.65 19.66
C GLN A 57 -7.20 -2.98 20.76
N THR A 58 -6.13 -2.20 20.82
CA THR A 58 -5.08 -2.36 21.83
C THR A 58 -4.93 -1.08 22.66
N LYS A 59 -4.28 -1.18 23.83
CA LYS A 59 -3.98 -0.03 24.69
C LYS A 59 -2.63 0.64 24.37
N LEU A 60 -2.03 0.35 23.21
CA LEU A 60 -0.74 0.92 22.82
C LEU A 60 -0.85 2.44 22.67
N GLN A 61 -0.11 3.17 23.50
CA GLN A 61 -0.10 4.63 23.46
C GLN A 61 0.89 5.20 22.44
N THR A 62 1.89 4.41 22.03
CA THR A 62 3.00 4.87 21.17
C THR A 62 3.23 3.96 19.98
N ILE A 63 2.41 4.11 18.93
CA ILE A 63 2.74 3.58 17.60
C ILE A 63 3.47 4.69 16.84
N GLY A 64 4.78 4.53 16.67
CA GLY A 64 5.64 5.44 15.91
C GLY A 64 5.93 4.95 14.50
N GLU A 65 6.75 5.68 13.75
CA GLU A 65 7.21 5.27 12.43
C GLU A 65 8.14 4.04 12.47
N ASP A 66 8.82 3.80 13.58
CA ASP A 66 9.71 2.66 13.81
C ASP A 66 9.03 1.52 14.57
N PHE A 67 7.69 1.40 14.47
CA PHE A 67 6.97 0.28 15.09
C PHE A 67 7.38 -1.06 14.44
N CYS A 68 7.80 -2.02 15.26
CA CYS A 68 8.37 -3.30 14.80
C CYS A 68 7.42 -4.51 14.88
N GLY A 69 6.11 -4.29 15.07
CA GLY A 69 5.14 -5.39 15.11
C GLY A 69 4.92 -5.99 16.50
N LEU A 70 3.83 -6.74 16.62
CA LEU A 70 3.41 -7.54 17.78
C LEU A 70 2.63 -8.76 17.26
N ASP A 71 2.37 -9.75 18.10
CA ASP A 71 1.58 -10.93 17.70
C ASP A 71 0.15 -10.57 17.29
N VAL A 72 -0.44 -9.58 17.96
CA VAL A 72 -1.79 -9.08 17.64
C VAL A 72 -1.79 -8.29 16.33
N ASN A 73 -2.88 -8.43 15.56
CA ASN A 73 -3.09 -7.75 14.27
C ASN A 73 -2.04 -8.08 13.19
N THR A 74 -1.36 -9.21 13.30
CA THR A 74 -0.35 -9.66 12.32
C THR A 74 -0.86 -10.87 11.54
N PRO A 75 -0.70 -10.94 10.20
CA PRO A 75 -0.12 -9.91 9.32
C PRO A 75 -1.15 -8.85 8.92
N LEU A 76 -0.75 -7.57 8.83
CA LEU A 76 -1.64 -6.45 8.50
C LEU A 76 -1.54 -6.04 7.02
N GLY A 77 -2.67 -6.01 6.31
CA GLY A 77 -2.84 -5.39 4.99
C GLY A 77 -3.65 -4.11 5.09
N GLY A 78 -2.98 -2.96 5.14
CA GLY A 78 -3.65 -1.67 5.24
C GLY A 78 -4.53 -1.36 4.04
N GLU A 79 -5.74 -0.85 4.30
CA GLU A 79 -6.73 -0.50 3.27
C GLU A 79 -6.55 0.93 2.72
N GLN A 80 -5.87 1.81 3.47
CA GLN A 80 -5.67 3.18 3.03
C GLN A 80 -4.42 3.28 2.15
N PRO A 81 -4.55 3.63 0.86
CA PRO A 81 -3.40 3.71 -0.05
C PRO A 81 -2.53 4.94 0.24
N ILE A 82 -1.27 4.86 -0.18
CA ILE A 82 -0.46 6.06 -0.41
C ILE A 82 -0.74 6.57 -1.83
N GLU A 83 -0.96 7.87 -1.97
CA GLU A 83 -1.25 8.51 -3.24
C GLU A 83 -0.11 9.46 -3.63
N ALA A 84 0.14 9.57 -4.94
CA ALA A 84 1.01 10.57 -5.52
C ALA A 84 0.46 11.00 -6.88
N VAL A 85 0.66 12.27 -7.22
CA VAL A 85 0.38 12.76 -8.58
C VAL A 85 1.56 12.41 -9.47
N ALA A 86 1.28 11.88 -10.66
CA ALA A 86 2.29 11.57 -11.65
C ALA A 86 3.05 12.84 -12.08
N VAL A 87 4.38 12.78 -12.08
CA VAL A 87 5.22 13.89 -12.54
C VAL A 87 5.42 13.87 -14.05
N LEU A 88 5.30 12.69 -14.68
CA LEU A 88 5.36 12.50 -16.12
C LEU A 88 4.36 11.42 -16.55
N ASN A 89 3.82 11.56 -17.76
CA ASN A 89 2.97 10.57 -18.42
C ASN A 89 3.60 10.15 -19.74
N PHE A 90 3.45 8.88 -20.10
CA PHE A 90 3.98 8.29 -21.32
C PHE A 90 2.86 7.60 -22.09
N SER A 91 2.79 7.81 -23.40
CA SER A 91 1.93 7.07 -24.35
C SER A 91 2.55 5.75 -24.80
N VAL A 92 3.58 5.29 -24.09
CA VAL A 92 4.27 4.02 -24.29
C VAL A 92 4.42 3.31 -22.96
N ARG A 93 4.69 2.01 -23.01
CA ARG A 93 4.96 1.19 -21.83
C ARG A 93 6.40 1.38 -21.36
N THR A 94 6.58 1.89 -20.14
CA THR A 94 7.90 2.01 -19.51
C THR A 94 8.22 0.74 -18.71
N THR A 95 9.44 0.22 -18.85
CA THR A 95 9.86 -1.05 -18.20
C THR A 95 11.04 -0.92 -17.25
N ALA A 96 11.67 0.26 -17.19
CA ALA A 96 12.81 0.54 -16.32
C ALA A 96 12.81 2.01 -15.87
N VAL A 97 13.42 2.28 -14.72
CA VAL A 97 13.61 3.62 -14.16
C VAL A 97 14.95 3.67 -13.44
N ALA A 98 15.65 4.79 -13.53
CA ALA A 98 16.86 5.09 -12.76
C ALA A 98 16.85 6.57 -12.38
N ALA A 99 17.51 6.91 -11.27
CA ALA A 99 17.70 8.28 -10.82
C ALA A 99 19.17 8.45 -10.44
N THR A 100 19.75 9.60 -10.76
CA THR A 100 21.09 10.02 -10.35
C THR A 100 21.02 11.40 -9.74
N SER A 101 21.93 11.69 -8.80
CA SER A 101 22.18 13.02 -8.25
C SER A 101 23.07 13.85 -9.17
#